data_AF-A0A524DVY8-F1
#
_entry.id   AF-A0A524DVY8-F1
#
_cell.length_a   1.000
_cell.length_b   1.000
_cell.length_c   1.000
_cell.angle_alpha   90.00
_cell.angle_beta   90.00
_cell.angle_gamma   90.00
#
_symmetry.space_group_name_H-M   'P 1'
#
loop_
_entity.id
_entity.type
_entity.pdbx_description
1 polymer ?
#
loop_
_entity_poly.entity_id
_entity_poly.type
_entity_poly.pdbx_seq_one_letter_code
_entity_poly.pdbx_strand_id
1 'polypeptide(L)'
;MNGSRNSAILFVISALLLISQAALSLIAFDDWVGAMVAGTLSIVMFLGTGMAYKGGLSAVMNQTVVETPNYDGSYTRTVTTRDTGQRVQATPCCGICGGIMTIIVAYMFGAELGEAIILLAPGFLGGALAIVAGIVFAIEYRGPWVDRAF
;
A
#
# COMPACT_ATOMS: atom_id res chain seq x y z
N MET A 1 -16.34 -10.05 2.10
CA MET A 1 -14.99 -9.45 2.10
C MET A 1 -15.13 -8.13 1.34
N ASN A 2 -14.13 -7.33 1.01
CA ASN A 2 -13.54 -7.45 -0.32
C ASN A 2 -12.36 -6.47 -0.40
N GLY A 3 -11.20 -6.91 0.07
CA GLY A 3 -9.94 -6.38 -0.42
C GLY A 3 -9.80 -6.65 -1.93
N SER A 4 -8.91 -5.93 -2.61
CA SER A 4 -8.68 -6.15 -4.04
C SER A 4 -7.70 -7.31 -4.24
N ARG A 5 -8.19 -8.40 -4.82
CA ARG A 5 -7.36 -9.57 -5.15
C ARG A 5 -6.32 -9.23 -6.23
N ASN A 6 -6.65 -8.35 -7.17
CA ASN A 6 -5.76 -7.96 -8.26
C ASN A 6 -4.59 -7.12 -7.73
N SER A 7 -4.84 -6.15 -6.85
CA SER A 7 -3.77 -5.40 -6.20
C SER A 7 -2.89 -6.29 -5.31
N ALA A 8 -3.47 -7.24 -4.57
CA ALA A 8 -2.69 -8.20 -3.79
C ALA A 8 -1.75 -9.04 -4.66
N ILE A 9 -2.21 -9.49 -5.84
CA ILE A 9 -1.37 -10.20 -6.81
C ILE A 9 -0.24 -9.30 -7.32
N LEU A 10 -0.54 -8.03 -7.66
CA LEU A 10 0.48 -7.08 -8.12
C LEU A 10 1.54 -6.79 -7.05
N PHE A 11 1.15 -6.69 -5.78
CA PHE A 11 2.09 -6.57 -4.66
C PHE A 11 2.98 -7.81 -4.51
N VAL A 12 2.45 -9.02 -4.71
CA VAL A 12 3.24 -10.26 -4.70
C VAL A 12 4.24 -10.29 -5.85
N ILE A 13 3.81 -9.94 -7.07
CA ILE A 13 4.71 -9.91 -8.24
C ILE A 13 5.81 -8.87 -8.04
N SER A 14 5.47 -7.69 -7.52
CA SER A 14 6.45 -6.65 -7.14
C SER A 14 7.46 -7.17 -6.12
N ALA A 15 6.99 -7.85 -5.06
CA ALA A 15 7.87 -8.42 -4.04
C ALA A 15 8.84 -9.46 -4.61
N LEU A 16 8.38 -10.33 -5.52
CA LEU A 16 9.23 -11.34 -6.17
C LEU A 16 10.31 -10.69 -7.06
N LEU A 17 9.97 -9.62 -7.79
CA LEU A 17 10.95 -8.87 -8.59
C LEU A 17 11.98 -8.14 -7.73
N LEU A 18 11.60 -7.68 -6.53
CA LEU A 18 12.54 -7.08 -5.59
C LEU A 18 13.45 -8.14 -4.95
N ILE A 19 12.96 -9.36 -4.73
CA ILE A 19 13.80 -10.49 -4.29
C ILE A 19 14.80 -10.86 -5.37
N SER A 20 14.39 -10.93 -6.64
CA SER A 20 15.33 -11.21 -7.73
C SER A 20 16.35 -10.08 -7.89
N GLN A 21 15.95 -8.82 -7.68
CA GLN A 21 16.87 -7.69 -7.62
C GLN A 21 17.89 -7.83 -6.48
N ALA A 22 17.46 -8.25 -5.28
CA ALA A 22 18.35 -8.47 -4.14
C ALA A 22 19.36 -9.59 -4.38
N ALA A 23 18.94 -10.67 -5.07
CA ALA A 23 19.84 -11.75 -5.46
C ALA A 23 20.86 -11.30 -6.51
N LEU A 24 20.44 -10.51 -7.51
CA LEU A 24 21.33 -9.95 -8.52
C LEU A 24 22.35 -8.99 -7.91
N SER A 25 21.96 -8.13 -6.97
CA SER A 25 22.92 -7.24 -6.30
C SER A 25 23.97 -7.99 -5.48
N LEU A 26 23.61 -9.09 -4.82
CA LEU A 26 24.57 -9.93 -4.08
C LEU A 26 25.51 -10.69 -5.01
N ILE A 27 24.97 -11.32 -6.06
CA ILE A 27 25.72 -12.28 -6.88
C ILE A 27 26.53 -11.57 -7.98
N ALA A 28 25.97 -10.53 -8.60
CA ALA A 28 26.59 -9.89 -9.78
C ALA A 28 27.41 -8.65 -9.44
N PHE A 29 27.07 -7.94 -8.36
CA PHE A 29 27.70 -6.65 -8.02
C PHE A 29 28.39 -6.64 -6.65
N ASP A 30 28.28 -7.71 -5.87
CA ASP A 30 28.74 -7.79 -4.47
C ASP A 30 28.31 -6.56 -3.65
N ASP A 31 27.12 -6.02 -3.98
CA ASP A 31 26.55 -4.83 -3.35
C ASP A 31 25.56 -5.25 -2.26
N TRP A 32 26.08 -5.28 -1.05
CA TRP A 32 25.35 -5.62 0.17
C TRP A 32 24.29 -4.57 0.53
N VAL A 33 24.50 -3.31 0.15
CA VAL A 33 23.57 -2.22 0.47
C VAL A 33 22.37 -2.28 -0.46
N GLY A 34 22.59 -2.40 -1.77
CA GLY A 34 21.53 -2.60 -2.76
C GLY A 34 20.68 -3.85 -2.44
N ALA A 35 21.32 -4.93 -2.00
CA ALA A 35 20.66 -6.16 -1.60
C ALA A 35 19.78 -5.99 -0.35
N MET A 36 20.29 -5.31 0.68
CA MET A 36 19.51 -5.02 1.90
C MET A 36 18.31 -4.15 1.59
N VAL A 37 18.47 -3.12 0.75
CA VAL A 37 17.38 -2.20 0.43
C VAL A 37 16.30 -2.90 -0.41
N ALA A 38 16.69 -3.66 -1.44
CA ALA A 38 15.77 -4.46 -2.24
C ALA A 38 15.03 -5.52 -1.40
N GLY A 39 15.74 -6.20 -0.49
CA GLY A 39 15.17 -7.15 0.45
C GLY A 39 14.16 -6.49 1.41
N THR A 40 14.49 -5.34 1.99
CA THR A 40 13.58 -4.61 2.88
C THR A 40 12.32 -4.16 2.16
N LEU A 41 12.46 -3.63 0.94
CA LEU A 41 11.33 -3.21 0.12
C LEU A 41 10.44 -4.39 -0.29
N SER A 42 11.02 -5.57 -0.54
CA SER A 42 10.23 -6.79 -0.80
C SER A 42 9.33 -7.18 0.37
N ILE A 43 9.81 -7.03 1.62
CA ILE A 43 9.02 -7.31 2.84
C ILE A 43 7.87 -6.30 2.97
N VAL A 44 8.12 -5.02 2.68
CA VAL A 44 7.08 -3.99 2.67
C VAL A 44 6.00 -4.30 1.63
N MET A 45 6.37 -4.83 0.46
CA MET A 45 5.40 -5.26 -0.54
C MET A 45 4.58 -6.48 -0.10
N PHE A 46 5.18 -7.45 0.62
CA PHE A 46 4.43 -8.55 1.24
C PHE A 46 3.45 -8.10 2.31
N LEU A 47 3.83 -7.10 3.13
CA LEU A 47 2.91 -6.47 4.07
C LEU A 47 1.76 -5.76 3.33
N GLY A 48 2.08 -5.09 2.21
CA GLY A 48 1.12 -4.50 1.27
C GLY A 48 0.12 -5.54 0.75
N THR A 49 0.56 -6.75 0.41
CA THR A 49 -0.32 -7.87 0.03
C THR A 49 -1.29 -8.21 1.16
N GLY A 50 -0.81 -8.35 2.39
CA GLY A 50 -1.65 -8.68 3.55
C GLY A 50 -2.72 -7.60 3.81
N MET A 51 -2.35 -6.34 3.68
CA MET A 51 -3.26 -5.20 3.83
C MET A 51 -4.25 -5.10 2.67
N ALA A 52 -3.82 -5.35 1.43
CA ALA A 52 -4.66 -5.37 0.25
C ALA A 52 -5.71 -6.49 0.32
N TYR A 53 -5.33 -7.65 0.85
CA TYR A 53 -6.21 -8.82 1.00
C TYR A 53 -7.22 -8.65 2.14
N LYS A 54 -6.78 -8.15 3.29
CA LYS A 54 -7.65 -7.94 4.46
C LYS A 54 -8.52 -6.68 4.36
N GLY A 55 -8.20 -5.76 3.46
CA GLY A 55 -9.05 -4.61 3.13
C GLY A 55 -9.27 -3.64 4.29
N GLY A 56 -8.29 -3.50 5.18
CA GLY A 56 -8.38 -2.66 6.36
C GLY A 56 -8.39 -1.17 5.99
N LEU A 57 -9.58 -0.61 5.79
CA LEU A 57 -9.78 0.82 5.61
C LEU A 57 -10.45 1.37 6.88
N SER A 58 -9.75 2.20 7.65
CA SER A 58 -10.41 3.03 8.66
C SER A 58 -11.04 4.23 7.94
N ALA A 59 -12.35 4.18 7.75
CA ALA A 59 -13.11 5.37 7.37
C ALA A 59 -13.05 6.36 8.54
N VAL A 60 -12.69 7.61 8.26
CA VAL A 60 -12.75 8.67 9.28
C VAL A 60 -14.21 9.07 9.42
N MET A 61 -14.78 8.76 10.58
CA MET A 61 -16.17 9.09 10.89
C MET A 61 -16.23 10.32 11.78
N ASN A 62 -17.12 11.25 11.44
CA ASN A 62 -17.50 12.31 12.35
C ASN A 62 -18.71 11.81 13.16
N GLN A 63 -18.57 11.74 14.48
CA GLN A 63 -19.65 11.36 15.38
C GLN A 63 -20.15 12.60 16.13
N THR A 64 -21.41 12.94 15.91
CA THR A 64 -22.12 13.97 16.66
C THR A 64 -23.08 13.30 17.64
N VAL A 65 -22.85 13.53 18.93
CA VAL A 65 -23.69 13.01 20.01
C VAL A 65 -24.55 14.16 20.51
N VAL A 66 -25.88 14.02 20.39
CA VAL A 66 -26.86 14.97 20.92
C VAL A 66 -27.60 14.29 22.07
N GLU A 67 -27.61 14.94 23.23
CA GLU A 67 -28.33 14.48 24.41
C GLU A 67 -29.51 15.40 24.65
N THR A 68 -30.73 14.88 24.47
CA THR A 68 -31.98 15.60 24.72
C THR A 68 -32.56 15.16 26.07
N PRO A 69 -32.80 16.09 27.01
CA PRO A 69 -33.45 15.76 28.28
C PRO A 69 -34.92 15.38 28.03
N ASN A 70 -35.35 14.29 28.65
CA ASN A 70 -36.74 13.85 28.66
C ASN A 70 -37.48 14.41 29.89
N TYR A 71 -38.81 14.42 29.82
CA TYR A 71 -39.67 14.88 30.92
C TYR A 71 -39.57 14.05 32.21
N ASP A 72 -39.06 12.83 32.13
CA ASP A 72 -38.83 11.91 33.25
C ASP A 72 -37.45 12.07 33.91
N GLY A 73 -36.64 13.05 33.46
CA GLY A 73 -35.28 13.27 33.96
C GLY A 73 -34.22 12.35 33.35
N SER A 74 -34.60 11.46 32.42
CA SER A 74 -33.65 10.70 31.61
C SER A 74 -33.12 11.54 30.43
N TYR A 75 -32.05 11.07 29.80
CA TYR A 75 -31.50 11.69 28.60
C TYR A 75 -31.67 10.75 27.41
N THR A 76 -32.30 11.22 26.34
CA THR A 76 -32.29 10.53 25.05
C THR A 76 -30.99 10.89 24.34
N ARG A 77 -30.13 9.90 24.15
CA ARG A 77 -28.87 10.06 23.40
C ARG A 77 -29.09 9.69 21.94
N THR A 78 -28.93 10.64 21.04
CA THR A 78 -28.89 10.40 19.59
C THR A 78 -27.47 10.52 19.08
N VAL A 79 -26.95 9.44 18.49
CA VAL A 79 -25.62 9.40 17.87
C VAL A 79 -25.82 9.49 16.36
N THR A 80 -25.39 10.60 15.76
CA THR A 80 -25.35 10.76 14.31
C THR A 80 -23.92 10.51 13.85
N THR A 81 -23.74 9.55 12.95
CA THR A 81 -22.43 9.21 12.39
C THR A 81 -22.42 9.64 10.93
N ARG A 82 -21.54 10.57 10.58
CA ARG A 82 -21.36 11.05 9.20
C ARG A 82 -20.02 10.60 8.67
N ASP A 83 -20.03 9.95 7.51
CA ASP A 83 -18.81 9.65 6.76
C ASP A 83 -18.21 10.96 6.25
N THR A 84 -16.97 11.25 6.61
CA THR A 84 -16.25 12.46 6.16
C THR A 84 -15.76 12.35 4.72
N GLY A 85 -15.84 11.16 4.11
CA GLY A 85 -15.23 10.86 2.82
C GLY A 85 -13.71 10.65 2.91
N GLN A 86 -13.07 10.94 4.05
CA GLN A 86 -11.66 10.64 4.27
C GLN A 86 -11.43 9.15 4.53
N ARG A 87 -10.31 8.68 3.98
CA ARG A 87 -9.88 7.29 3.97
C ARG A 87 -8.41 7.30 4.38
N VAL A 88 -8.07 6.72 5.53
CA VAL A 88 -6.67 6.55 5.95
C VAL A 88 -6.26 5.11 5.59
N GLN A 89 -5.28 4.96 4.70
CA GLN A 89 -4.82 3.63 4.26
C GLN A 89 -3.31 3.55 4.12
N ALA A 90 -2.77 2.46 4.68
CA ALA A 90 -1.38 2.08 4.51
C ALA A 90 -1.12 1.43 3.14
N THR A 91 -2.10 0.79 2.50
CA THR A 91 -1.90 0.08 1.22
C THR A 91 -1.47 0.98 0.06
N PRO A 92 -2.13 2.13 -0.21
CA PRO A 92 -1.70 3.05 -1.25
C PRO A 92 -0.36 3.71 -0.93
N CYS A 93 -0.02 3.94 0.36
CA CYS A 93 1.28 4.48 0.71
C CYS A 93 2.39 3.41 0.56
N CYS A 94 2.12 2.14 0.86
CA CYS A 94 3.05 1.04 0.58
C CYS A 94 3.24 0.84 -0.94
N GLY A 95 2.21 1.04 -1.76
CA GLY A 95 2.31 0.93 -3.22
C GLY A 95 2.99 2.12 -3.88
N ILE A 96 2.44 3.33 -3.72
CA ILE A 96 2.90 4.53 -4.41
C ILE A 96 4.22 5.02 -3.82
N CYS A 97 4.29 5.25 -2.50
CA CYS A 97 5.52 5.74 -1.88
C CYS A 97 6.61 4.65 -1.88
N GLY A 98 6.23 3.40 -1.64
CA GLY A 98 7.15 2.27 -1.73
C GLY A 98 7.71 2.06 -3.14
N GLY A 99 6.87 2.16 -4.17
CA GLY A 99 7.31 2.03 -5.57
C GLY A 99 8.14 3.21 -6.08
N ILE A 100 7.88 4.44 -5.59
CA ILE A 100 8.76 5.59 -5.87
C ILE A 100 10.12 5.38 -5.20
N MET A 101 10.14 4.92 -3.94
CA MET A 101 11.39 4.64 -3.21
C MET A 101 12.22 3.54 -3.90
N THR A 102 11.62 2.46 -4.38
CA THR A 102 12.35 1.40 -5.10
C THR A 102 12.98 1.93 -6.40
N ILE A 103 12.28 2.81 -7.13
CA ILE A 103 12.79 3.41 -8.37
C ILE A 103 13.94 4.37 -8.08
N ILE A 104 13.81 5.22 -7.05
CA ILE A 104 14.87 6.17 -6.66
C ILE A 104 16.12 5.42 -6.23
N VAL A 105 15.98 4.39 -5.40
CA VAL A 105 17.08 3.53 -4.97
C VAL A 105 17.75 2.88 -6.18
N ALA A 106 16.97 2.24 -7.07
CA ALA A 106 17.51 1.62 -8.27
C ALA A 106 18.25 2.62 -9.17
N TYR A 107 17.78 3.86 -9.27
CA TYR A 107 18.44 4.92 -10.02
C TYR A 107 19.75 5.38 -9.36
N MET A 108 19.77 5.55 -8.04
CA MET A 108 20.98 5.97 -7.30
C MET A 108 22.12 4.96 -7.45
N PHE A 109 21.80 3.67 -7.37
CA PHE A 109 22.80 2.62 -7.58
C PHE A 109 23.11 2.40 -9.06
N GLY A 110 22.18 2.70 -9.98
CA GLY A 110 22.39 2.57 -11.43
C GLY A 110 23.35 3.56 -12.07
N ALA A 111 23.62 4.70 -11.42
CA ALA A 111 24.52 5.73 -11.96
C ALA A 111 25.97 5.23 -12.15
N GLU A 112 26.38 4.20 -11.42
CA GLU A 112 27.74 3.64 -11.46
C GLU A 112 27.88 2.44 -12.40
N LEU A 113 26.77 1.90 -12.95
CA LEU A 113 26.74 0.62 -13.67
C LEU A 113 26.91 0.69 -15.20
N GLY A 114 26.87 1.87 -15.83
CA GLY A 114 27.02 2.01 -17.29
C GLY A 114 26.01 1.13 -18.06
N GLU A 115 26.46 0.26 -18.97
CA GLU A 115 25.60 -0.65 -19.76
C GLU A 115 24.96 -1.78 -18.92
N ALA A 116 25.50 -2.06 -17.73
CA ALA A 116 24.95 -3.08 -16.82
C ALA A 116 23.65 -2.62 -16.13
N ILE A 117 23.17 -1.40 -16.40
CA ILE A 117 21.92 -0.85 -15.84
C ILE A 117 20.69 -1.71 -16.16
N ILE A 118 20.73 -2.49 -17.25
CA ILE A 118 19.68 -3.45 -17.61
C ILE A 118 19.50 -4.52 -16.53
N LEU A 119 20.55 -4.87 -15.77
CA LEU A 119 20.45 -5.81 -14.65
C LEU A 119 19.66 -5.24 -13.45
N LEU A 120 19.35 -3.94 -13.46
CA LEU A 120 18.46 -3.29 -12.49
C LEU A 120 16.99 -3.26 -12.94
N ALA A 121 16.68 -3.79 -14.14
CA ALA A 121 15.31 -3.85 -14.65
C ALA A 121 14.29 -4.50 -13.69
N PRO A 122 14.64 -5.56 -12.92
CA PRO A 122 13.73 -6.12 -11.93
C PRO A 122 13.33 -5.10 -10.84
N GLY A 123 14.25 -4.27 -10.38
CA GLY A 123 13.98 -3.20 -9.41
C GLY A 123 13.03 -2.12 -9.95
N PHE A 124 13.25 -1.65 -11.19
CA PHE A 124 12.38 -0.66 -11.85
C PHE A 124 10.98 -1.22 -12.12
N LEU A 125 10.89 -2.45 -12.64
CA LEU A 125 9.61 -3.13 -12.89
C LEU A 125 8.87 -3.42 -11.58
N GLY A 126 9.59 -3.83 -10.54
CA GLY A 126 9.04 -4.03 -9.20
C GLY A 126 8.42 -2.76 -8.64
N GLY A 127 9.10 -1.61 -8.81
CA GLY A 127 8.57 -0.30 -8.39
C GLY A 127 7.35 0.14 -9.18
N ALA A 128 7.39 0.02 -10.51
CA ALA A 128 6.24 0.34 -11.36
C ALA A 128 5.01 -0.50 -10.99
N LEU A 129 5.20 -1.80 -10.75
CA LEU A 129 4.12 -2.70 -10.34
C LEU A 129 3.57 -2.38 -8.94
N ALA A 130 4.41 -1.93 -8.01
CA ALA A 130 3.94 -1.46 -6.70
C ALA A 130 3.05 -0.21 -6.82
N ILE A 131 3.40 0.73 -7.70
CA ILE A 131 2.57 1.92 -7.99
C ILE A 131 1.24 1.50 -8.59
N VAL A 132 1.26 0.62 -9.59
CA VAL A 132 0.04 0.09 -10.23
C VAL A 132 -0.81 -0.68 -9.20
N ALA A 133 -0.20 -1.45 -8.29
CA ALA A 133 -0.92 -2.14 -7.22
C ALA A 133 -1.67 -1.15 -6.30
N GLY A 134 -1.03 -0.02 -5.95
CA GLY A 134 -1.65 1.05 -5.19
C GLY A 134 -2.83 1.71 -5.93
N ILE A 135 -2.69 1.96 -7.23
CA ILE A 135 -3.74 2.54 -8.08
C ILE A 135 -4.92 1.57 -8.24
N VAL A 136 -4.65 0.31 -8.58
CA VAL A 136 -5.68 -0.73 -8.74
C VAL A 136 -6.44 -0.93 -7.44
N PHE A 137 -5.75 -0.94 -6.29
CA PHE A 137 -6.41 -1.01 -5.00
C PHE A 137 -7.32 0.20 -4.76
N ALA A 138 -6.87 1.42 -5.08
CA ALA A 138 -7.69 2.62 -4.94
C ALA A 138 -8.95 2.62 -5.82
N ILE A 139 -8.88 2.02 -7.02
CA ILE A 139 -10.01 1.91 -7.95
C ILE A 139 -10.97 0.78 -7.56
N GLU A 140 -10.45 -0.40 -7.25
CA GLU A 140 -11.26 -1.60 -7.02
C GLU A 140 -11.85 -1.69 -5.62
N TYR A 141 -11.23 -1.02 -4.64
CA TYR A 141 -11.68 -1.13 -3.26
C TYR A 141 -13.05 -0.48 -3.07
N ARG A 142 -14.06 -1.31 -2.83
CA ARG A 142 -15.37 -0.88 -2.34
C ARG A 142 -15.35 -0.92 -0.83
N GLY A 143 -15.26 0.24 -0.19
CA GLY A 143 -15.24 0.33 1.26
C GLY A 143 -16.50 -0.23 1.94
N PRO A 144 -16.43 -0.53 3.24
CA PRO A 144 -17.53 -1.12 4.03
C PRO A 144 -18.79 -0.25 4.17
N TRP A 145 -18.81 0.88 3.48
CA TRP A 145 -19.86 1.90 3.50
C TRP A 145 -20.40 2.21 2.09
N VAL A 146 -19.85 1.60 1.03
CA VAL A 146 -20.28 1.83 -0.37
C VAL A 146 -21.69 1.29 -0.64
N ASP A 147 -22.08 0.22 0.07
CA ASP A 147 -23.42 -0.39 -0.06
C ASP A 147 -24.38 0.05 1.07
N ARG A 148 -23.97 0.96 1.96
CA ARG A 148 -24.88 1.52 2.96
C ARG A 148 -25.57 2.71 2.33
N ALA A 149 -26.69 2.44 1.65
CA ALA A 149 -27.65 3.47 1.30
C ALA A 149 -28.00 4.25 2.58
N PHE A 150 -27.71 5.55 2.57
CA PHE A 150 -28.26 6.51 3.50
C PHE A 150 -29.54 7.08 2.91
#